data_AF-A0AAD9J1M3-F1
#
_entry.id   AF-A0AAD9J1M3-F1
#
_cell.length_a   1.000
_cell.length_b   1.000
_cell.length_c   1.000
_cell.angle_alpha   90.00
_cell.angle_beta   90.00
_cell.angle_gamma   90.00
#
_symmetry.space_group_name_H-M   'P 1'
#
loop_
_entity.id
_entity.type
_entity.pdbx_description
1 polymer ?
#
loop_
_entity_poly.entity_id
_entity_poly.type
_entity_poly.pdbx_seq_one_letter_code
_entity_poly.pdbx_strand_id
1 'polypeptide(L)'
;MDRMKAIGYVLVWIVFCDISFADERNDHRSLCFLFLSPDCRLIELSNTWFHRSLEGVYELKGPAVYNCNNRSVYQLKDEESYLFYVIQGSWQGWMVGKYECVNKGYLSVGDRSEYPDNINTTWEEFNSLKWLFNKDIISGCHIPVSDRVMLIGK
;
A
#
# COMPACT_ATOMS: atom_id res chain seq x y z
N MET A 1 -45.66 20.29 10.80
CA MET A 1 -45.13 19.83 9.49
C MET A 1 -43.65 20.16 9.49
N ASP A 2 -42.86 19.32 10.15
CA ASP A 2 -41.41 19.50 10.27
C ASP A 2 -40.70 18.51 9.36
N ARG A 3 -39.84 19.03 8.48
CA ARG A 3 -38.94 18.24 7.64
C ARG A 3 -37.64 17.99 8.41
N MET A 4 -37.45 16.75 8.87
CA MET A 4 -36.15 16.28 9.35
C MET A 4 -35.17 16.11 8.18
N LYS A 5 -33.99 16.72 8.30
CA LYS A 5 -32.82 16.42 7.45
C LYS A 5 -32.19 15.11 7.93
N ALA A 6 -32.04 14.16 7.01
CA ALA A 6 -31.33 12.90 7.26
C ALA A 6 -29.82 13.16 7.36
N ILE A 7 -29.22 12.74 8.47
CA ILE A 7 -27.78 12.56 8.64
C ILE A 7 -27.50 11.10 8.22
N GLY A 8 -26.72 10.90 7.17
CA GLY A 8 -26.34 9.58 6.68
C GLY A 8 -25.33 8.93 7.64
N TYR A 9 -25.71 7.79 8.21
CA TYR A 9 -24.83 6.94 9.01
C TYR A 9 -23.90 6.16 8.08
N VAL A 10 -22.59 6.30 8.26
CA VAL A 10 -21.59 5.40 7.68
C VAL A 10 -21.59 4.12 8.52
N LEU A 11 -22.05 3.02 7.92
CA LEU A 11 -21.94 1.67 8.48
C LEU A 11 -20.48 1.25 8.45
N VAL A 12 -19.83 1.29 9.61
CA VAL A 12 -18.51 0.68 9.83
C VAL A 12 -18.74 -0.81 10.05
N TRP A 13 -18.34 -1.63 9.09
CA TRP A 13 -18.29 -3.08 9.24
C TRP A 13 -16.98 -3.45 9.94
N ILE A 14 -17.06 -3.86 11.21
CA ILE A 14 -15.94 -4.48 11.93
C ILE A 14 -15.96 -5.96 11.57
N VAL A 15 -14.93 -6.43 10.86
CA VAL A 15 -14.68 -7.87 10.66
C VAL A 15 -13.46 -8.24 11.51
N PHE A 16 -13.69 -9.10 12.50
CA PHE A 16 -12.66 -9.77 13.27
C PHE A 16 -12.00 -10.85 12.39
N CYS A 17 -10.69 -10.81 12.23
CA CYS A 17 -9.91 -12.00 11.86
C CYS A 17 -9.61 -12.77 13.14
N ASP A 18 -10.39 -13.82 13.40
CA ASP A 18 -10.11 -14.72 14.51
C ASP A 18 -8.85 -15.54 14.26
N ILE A 19 -8.06 -15.60 15.32
CA ILE A 19 -6.92 -16.46 15.57
C ILE A 19 -7.31 -17.92 15.27
N SER A 20 -6.45 -18.64 14.56
CA SER A 20 -6.61 -20.07 14.30
C SER A 20 -6.68 -20.86 15.61
N PHE A 21 -7.88 -21.31 15.98
CA PHE A 21 -8.05 -22.43 16.90
C PHE A 21 -7.86 -23.72 16.09
N ALA A 22 -6.92 -24.56 16.53
CA ALA A 22 -6.80 -25.91 16.00
C ALA A 22 -8.02 -26.72 16.45
N ASP A 23 -8.85 -27.14 15.50
CA ASP A 23 -9.76 -28.27 15.69
C ASP A 23 -9.69 -29.18 14.46
N GLU A 24 -9.61 -30.48 14.75
CA GLU A 24 -9.40 -31.56 13.80
C GLU A 24 -10.63 -31.73 12.91
N ARG A 25 -10.60 -31.13 11.71
CA ARG A 25 -11.21 -31.70 10.50
C ARG A 25 -10.79 -30.90 9.27
N ASN A 26 -10.02 -31.57 8.41
CA ASN A 26 -9.61 -31.18 7.06
C ASN A 26 -10.66 -30.34 6.30
N ASP A 27 -10.40 -29.05 6.11
CA ASP A 27 -10.41 -28.42 4.78
C ASP A 27 -9.67 -27.07 4.83
N HIS A 28 -8.45 -27.03 4.28
CA HIS A 28 -7.62 -25.83 4.22
C HIS A 28 -8.01 -24.98 3.02
N ARG A 29 -8.93 -24.02 3.21
CA ARG A 29 -9.09 -22.88 2.30
C ARG A 29 -9.18 -21.58 3.09
N SER A 30 -8.01 -21.08 3.50
CA SER A 30 -7.85 -19.71 3.97
C SER A 30 -8.07 -18.74 2.81
N LEU A 31 -9.33 -18.37 2.58
CA LEU A 31 -9.68 -17.24 1.71
C LEU A 31 -9.73 -15.97 2.57
N CYS A 32 -8.57 -15.37 2.78
CA CYS A 32 -8.50 -13.99 3.27
C CYS A 32 -8.97 -13.07 2.14
N PHE A 33 -10.24 -12.68 2.15
CA PHE A 33 -10.72 -11.55 1.36
C PHE A 33 -10.21 -10.27 2.01
N LEU A 34 -9.16 -9.68 1.44
CA LEU A 34 -8.65 -8.37 1.80
C LEU A 34 -9.73 -7.33 1.50
N PHE A 35 -10.38 -6.82 2.55
CA PHE A 35 -11.12 -5.57 2.43
C PHE A 35 -10.10 -4.44 2.29
N LEU A 36 -10.02 -3.91 1.07
CA LEU A 36 -9.35 -2.66 0.72
C LEU A 36 -9.81 -1.55 1.66
N SER A 37 -8.97 -1.19 2.62
CA SER A 37 -9.16 0.05 3.37
C SER A 37 -8.82 1.20 2.40
N PRO A 38 -9.76 2.11 2.09
CA PRO A 38 -9.45 3.31 1.32
C PRO A 38 -8.41 4.22 2.00
N ASP A 39 -7.99 3.88 3.22
CA ASP A 39 -7.02 4.59 4.03
C ASP A 39 -5.76 3.76 4.25
N CYS A 40 -5.22 3.11 3.22
CA CYS A 40 -3.91 2.47 3.37
C CYS A 40 -2.83 3.52 3.66
N ARG A 41 -2.43 3.64 4.93
CA ARG A 41 -1.46 4.63 5.42
C ARG A 41 -0.02 4.15 5.31
N LEU A 42 0.18 2.85 5.28
CA LEU A 42 1.50 2.22 5.23
C LEU A 42 1.57 1.32 4.01
N ILE A 43 2.50 1.56 3.10
CA ILE A 43 2.73 0.74 1.91
C ILE A 43 4.01 -0.04 2.10
N GLU A 44 3.93 -1.37 2.05
CA GLU A 44 5.11 -2.22 2.03
C GLU A 44 5.46 -2.57 0.60
N LEU A 45 6.72 -2.30 0.24
CA LEU A 45 7.34 -2.81 -0.98
C LEU A 45 8.23 -3.99 -0.59
N SER A 46 7.89 -5.18 -1.07
CA SER A 46 8.59 -6.41 -0.70
C SER A 46 9.02 -7.22 -1.93
N ASN A 47 10.06 -8.04 -1.76
CA ASN A 47 10.54 -8.96 -2.79
C ASN A 47 10.13 -10.41 -2.49
N THR A 48 9.43 -11.05 -3.43
CA THR A 48 8.91 -12.42 -3.26
C THR A 48 9.98 -13.51 -3.18
N TRP A 49 11.22 -13.29 -3.66
CA TRP A 49 12.29 -14.30 -3.59
C TRP A 49 13.03 -14.32 -2.26
N PHE A 50 12.91 -13.26 -1.46
CA PHE A 50 13.67 -13.14 -0.20
C PHE A 50 12.82 -12.87 1.05
N HIS A 51 11.50 -12.62 0.92
CA HIS A 51 10.68 -12.09 2.02
C HIS A 51 11.39 -10.94 2.76
N ARG A 52 12.17 -10.15 2.02
CA ARG A 52 12.92 -9.01 2.53
C ARG A 52 12.30 -7.77 1.90
N SER A 53 11.97 -6.81 2.76
CA SER A 53 11.57 -5.48 2.32
C SER A 53 12.76 -4.86 1.60
N LEU A 54 12.70 -4.75 0.27
CA LEU A 54 13.79 -4.14 -0.52
C LEU A 54 13.84 -2.64 -0.28
N GLU A 55 12.69 -2.05 0.02
CA GLU A 55 12.47 -0.60 0.05
C GLU A 55 11.74 -0.13 1.31
N GLY A 56 11.45 -1.02 2.25
CA GLY A 56 10.81 -0.68 3.52
C GLY A 56 9.30 -0.51 3.47
N VAL A 57 8.79 0.00 4.59
CA VAL A 57 7.38 0.39 4.78
C VAL A 57 7.32 1.92 4.66
N TYR A 58 6.57 2.40 3.66
CA TYR A 58 6.35 3.81 3.38
C TYR A 58 5.13 4.33 4.13
N GLU A 59 5.29 5.43 4.85
CA GLU A 59 4.21 6.10 5.58
C GLU A 59 3.62 7.25 4.78
N LEU A 60 2.28 7.37 4.80
CA LEU A 60 1.58 8.48 4.19
C LEU A 60 2.05 9.81 4.80
N LYS A 61 2.77 10.60 4.01
CA LYS A 61 3.33 11.89 4.43
C LYS A 61 2.27 12.98 4.54
N GLY A 62 1.24 12.90 3.70
CA GLY A 62 0.19 13.90 3.65
C GLY A 62 -0.87 13.62 2.60
N PRO A 63 -1.94 14.45 2.55
CA PRO A 63 -3.00 14.31 1.56
C PRO A 63 -2.47 14.54 0.14
N ALA A 64 -3.34 14.28 -0.84
CA ALA A 64 -3.12 14.61 -2.24
C ALA A 64 -2.49 16.00 -2.44
N VAL A 65 -1.33 16.03 -3.12
CA VAL A 65 -0.59 17.27 -3.38
C VAL A 65 -0.71 17.65 -4.86
N TYR A 66 -0.99 18.92 -5.17
CA TYR A 66 -1.18 19.39 -6.54
C TYR A 66 0.02 19.11 -7.46
N ASN A 67 1.24 19.36 -6.95
CA ASN A 67 2.48 19.09 -7.69
C ASN A 67 2.72 17.59 -7.93
N CYS A 68 1.94 16.73 -7.28
CA CYS A 68 1.98 15.28 -7.33
C CYS A 68 0.73 14.72 -8.03
N ASN A 69 0.17 15.49 -8.97
CA ASN A 69 -1.01 15.11 -9.74
C ASN A 69 -2.24 14.85 -8.86
N ASN A 70 -2.37 15.60 -7.76
CA ASN A 70 -3.42 15.39 -6.76
C ASN A 70 -3.47 13.95 -6.21
N ARG A 71 -2.32 13.29 -6.10
CA ARG A 71 -2.20 11.96 -5.49
C ARG A 71 -1.43 12.01 -4.18
N SER A 72 -1.71 11.03 -3.34
CA SER A 72 -1.02 10.82 -2.07
C SER A 72 0.47 10.57 -2.28
N VAL A 73 1.29 11.04 -1.34
CA VAL A 73 2.73 10.82 -1.30
C VAL A 73 3.06 10.03 -0.04
N TYR A 74 3.85 8.98 -0.20
CA TYR A 74 4.33 8.17 0.89
C TYR A 74 5.84 8.34 1.03
N GLN A 75 6.34 8.29 2.25
CA GLN A 75 7.76 8.46 2.58
C GLN A 75 8.27 7.26 3.36
N LEU A 76 9.44 6.75 2.99
CA LEU A 76 10.13 5.74 3.78
C LEU A 76 10.59 6.36 5.10
N LYS A 77 10.22 5.72 6.21
CA LYS A 77 10.48 6.24 7.56
C LYS A 77 11.97 6.57 7.75
N ASP A 78 12.23 7.80 8.21
CA ASP A 78 13.57 8.33 8.49
C ASP A 78 14.52 8.38 7.27
N GLU A 79 14.00 8.25 6.04
CA GLU A 79 14.78 8.29 4.80
C GLU A 79 14.25 9.34 3.81
N GLU A 80 15.14 9.86 2.95
CA GLU A 80 14.78 10.70 1.80
C GLU A 80 14.37 9.84 0.60
N SER A 81 13.40 8.94 0.79
CA SER A 81 12.81 8.15 -0.28
C SER A 81 11.28 8.26 -0.25
N TYR A 82 10.70 8.45 -1.44
CA TYR A 82 9.29 8.74 -1.61
C TYR A 82 8.67 7.84 -2.67
N LEU A 83 7.46 7.39 -2.40
CA LEU A 83 6.56 6.74 -3.35
C LEU A 83 5.46 7.73 -3.74
N PHE A 84 5.38 8.05 -5.04
CA PHE A 84 4.50 9.09 -5.56
C PHE A 84 4.05 8.79 -6.99
N TYR A 85 2.99 9.49 -7.41
CA TYR A 85 2.44 9.37 -8.75
C TYR A 85 2.97 10.45 -9.70
N VAL A 86 3.35 10.05 -10.91
CA VAL A 86 3.91 10.93 -11.93
C VAL A 86 3.11 10.82 -13.22
N ILE A 87 2.92 11.96 -13.88
CA ILE A 87 2.43 12.06 -15.25
C ILE A 87 3.49 12.84 -16.04
N GLN A 88 4.10 12.20 -17.03
CA GLN A 88 5.03 12.85 -17.95
C GLN A 88 4.78 12.42 -19.40
N GLY A 89 4.26 13.34 -20.20
CA GLY A 89 3.91 13.07 -21.59
C GLY A 89 2.82 12.00 -21.67
N SER A 90 3.10 10.92 -22.40
CA SER A 90 2.21 9.76 -22.49
C SER A 90 2.36 8.75 -21.36
N TRP A 91 3.44 8.85 -20.59
CA TRP A 91 3.71 7.93 -19.48
C TRP A 91 3.08 8.47 -18.19
N GLN A 92 2.47 7.56 -17.44
CA GLN A 92 1.94 7.84 -16.11
C GLN A 92 2.05 6.58 -15.27
N GLY A 93 2.35 6.76 -13.99
CA GLY A 93 2.67 5.62 -13.13
C GLY A 93 3.08 6.03 -11.74
N TRP A 94 3.25 5.01 -10.90
CA TRP A 94 3.86 5.17 -9.59
C TRP A 94 5.37 5.06 -9.70
N MET A 95 6.07 5.80 -8.85
CA MET A 95 7.53 5.89 -8.85
C MET A 95 8.06 5.96 -7.42
N VAL A 96 9.20 5.32 -7.19
CA VAL A 96 9.99 5.50 -5.98
C VAL A 96 11.25 6.29 -6.31
N GLY A 97 11.53 7.35 -5.55
CA GLY A 97 12.68 8.20 -5.79
C GLY A 97 13.05 9.11 -4.63
N LYS A 98 14.21 9.76 -4.75
CA LYS A 98 14.77 10.64 -3.72
C LYS A 98 13.96 11.91 -3.49
N TYR A 99 13.31 12.42 -4.53
CA TYR A 99 12.55 13.67 -4.47
C TYR A 99 11.12 13.39 -4.84
N GLU A 100 10.19 13.80 -3.98
CA GLU A 100 8.76 13.66 -4.25
C GLU A 100 8.36 14.36 -5.55
N CYS A 101 7.58 13.67 -6.37
CA CYS A 101 6.86 14.26 -7.51
C CYS A 101 7.78 14.76 -8.63
N VAL A 102 9.02 14.25 -8.65
CA VAL A 102 9.99 14.44 -9.72
C VAL A 102 10.12 13.13 -10.47
N ASN A 103 10.02 13.14 -11.80
CA ASN A 103 10.22 11.93 -12.62
C ASN A 103 11.70 11.50 -12.69
N LYS A 104 12.26 11.15 -11.53
CA LYS A 104 13.64 10.70 -11.30
C LYS A 104 13.61 9.72 -10.15
N GLY A 105 13.28 8.48 -10.47
CA GLY A 105 13.20 7.38 -9.54
C GLY A 105 14.17 6.27 -9.87
N TYR A 106 14.16 5.26 -9.02
CA TYR A 106 14.92 4.02 -9.20
C TYR A 106 13.99 2.78 -9.20
N LEU A 107 12.72 2.95 -8.81
CA LEU A 107 11.64 2.02 -9.11
C LEU A 107 10.48 2.76 -9.79
N SER A 108 9.80 2.09 -10.70
CA SER A 108 8.59 2.63 -11.31
C SER A 108 7.63 1.54 -11.76
N VAL A 109 6.37 1.91 -11.96
CA VAL A 109 5.36 1.01 -12.50
C VAL A 109 4.30 1.81 -13.24
N GLY A 110 4.05 1.43 -14.49
CA GLY A 110 3.09 2.08 -15.37
C GLY A 110 1.63 1.70 -15.06
N ASP A 111 1.17 1.95 -13.84
CA ASP A 111 -0.18 1.66 -13.37
C ASP A 111 -0.95 2.96 -13.07
N ARG A 112 -2.28 2.97 -13.24
CA ARG A 112 -3.14 4.15 -13.02
C ARG A 112 -3.96 4.08 -11.74
N SER A 113 -3.82 3.00 -10.98
CA SER A 113 -4.50 2.77 -9.71
C SER A 113 -4.33 3.97 -8.78
N GLU A 114 -5.41 4.35 -8.12
CA GLU A 114 -5.44 5.53 -7.23
C GLU A 114 -4.52 5.40 -6.04
N TYR A 115 -4.22 4.16 -5.63
CA TYR A 115 -3.36 3.83 -4.49
C TYR A 115 -2.35 2.74 -4.86
N PRO A 116 -1.16 2.73 -4.25
CA PRO A 116 -0.11 1.77 -4.62
C PRO A 116 -0.42 0.31 -4.26
N ASP A 117 -1.22 0.07 -3.23
CA ASP A 117 -1.65 -1.27 -2.82
C ASP A 117 -2.60 -1.94 -3.82
N ASN A 118 -3.15 -1.19 -4.77
CA ASN A 118 -3.99 -1.70 -5.86
C ASN A 118 -3.19 -2.09 -7.12
N ILE A 119 -1.87 -1.87 -7.12
CA ILE A 119 -1.02 -2.16 -8.28
C ILE A 119 -0.88 -3.68 -8.42
N ASN A 120 -1.31 -4.20 -9.57
CA ASN A 120 -1.29 -5.64 -9.88
C ASN A 120 -0.52 -5.92 -11.18
N THR A 121 0.52 -5.14 -11.43
CA THR A 121 1.37 -5.27 -12.62
C THR A 121 2.85 -5.23 -12.22
N THR A 122 3.72 -5.47 -13.20
CA THR A 122 5.16 -5.63 -12.98
C THR A 122 5.83 -4.28 -12.78
N TRP A 123 6.57 -4.16 -11.69
CA TRP A 123 7.46 -3.03 -11.43
C TRP A 123 8.71 -3.10 -12.30
N GLU A 124 9.34 -1.95 -12.50
CA GLU A 124 10.63 -1.80 -13.16
C GLU A 124 11.63 -1.20 -12.18
N GLU A 125 12.87 -1.69 -12.23
CA GLU A 125 13.98 -1.24 -11.40
C GLU A 125 15.11 -0.70 -12.28
N PHE A 126 15.68 0.44 -11.88
CA PHE A 126 16.76 1.09 -12.60
C PHE A 126 18.11 0.62 -12.08
N ASN A 127 18.85 -0.16 -12.87
CA ASN A 127 20.15 -0.72 -12.47
C ASN A 127 21.36 0.18 -12.80
N SER A 128 21.15 1.50 -12.83
CA SER A 128 22.11 2.51 -13.34
C SER A 128 22.30 2.58 -14.86
N LEU A 129 21.91 1.55 -15.64
CA LEU A 129 22.06 1.55 -17.10
C LEU A 129 20.72 1.56 -17.83
N LYS A 130 19.74 0.81 -17.32
CA LYS A 130 18.41 0.67 -17.92
C LYS A 130 17.38 0.26 -16.87
N TRP A 131 16.12 0.43 -17.26
CA TRP A 131 14.98 -0.14 -16.54
C TRP A 131 14.86 -1.63 -16.86
N LEU A 132 14.65 -2.42 -15.81
CA LEU A 132 14.47 -3.86 -15.87
C LEU A 132 13.18 -4.24 -15.17
N PHE A 133 12.32 -5.01 -15.84
CA PHE A 133 11.14 -5.58 -15.21
C PHE A 133 11.52 -6.49 -14.05
N ASN A 134 10.95 -6.23 -12.89
CA ASN A 134 11.12 -6.98 -11.67
C ASN A 134 9.74 -7.43 -11.16
N LYS A 135 9.38 -8.67 -11.50
CA LYS A 135 8.11 -9.30 -11.10
C LYS A 135 8.05 -9.68 -9.62
N ASP A 136 9.19 -9.64 -8.95
CA ASP A 136 9.29 -10.06 -7.56
C ASP A 136 8.95 -8.91 -6.61
N ILE A 137 8.88 -7.67 -7.10
CA ILE A 137 8.43 -6.52 -6.34
C ILE A 137 6.90 -6.50 -6.31
N ILE A 138 6.37 -6.47 -5.09
CA ILE A 138 4.93 -6.28 -4.84
C ILE A 138 4.73 -5.08 -3.93
N SER A 139 3.67 -4.33 -4.17
CA SER A 139 3.15 -3.31 -3.27
C SER A 139 1.91 -3.81 -2.57
N GLY A 140 1.86 -3.63 -1.27
CA GLY A 140 0.72 -4.06 -0.46
C GLY A 140 0.47 -3.12 0.68
N CYS A 141 -0.76 -3.12 1.16
CA CYS A 141 -1.08 -2.39 2.37
C CYS A 141 -0.44 -3.08 3.58
N HIS A 142 0.42 -2.36 4.29
CA HIS A 142 1.03 -2.84 5.51
C HIS A 142 0.07 -2.65 6.67
N ILE A 143 -0.39 -3.75 7.25
CA ILE A 143 -1.20 -3.76 8.47
C ILE A 143 -0.23 -4.04 9.62
N PRO A 144 0.13 -3.05 10.45
CA PRO A 144 0.97 -3.32 11.60
C PRO A 144 0.22 -4.31 12.48
N VAL A 145 0.86 -5.43 12.78
CA VAL A 145 0.36 -6.39 13.76
C VAL A 145 0.39 -5.65 15.09
N SER A 146 -0.72 -5.01 15.45
CA SER A 146 -0.93 -4.37 16.75
C SER A 146 -0.38 -5.31 17.82
N ASP A 147 0.47 -4.78 18.70
CA ASP A 147 1.02 -5.45 19.87
C ASP A 147 -0.02 -6.46 20.37
N ARG A 148 0.32 -7.75 20.28
CA ARG A 148 -0.51 -8.81 20.83
C ARG A 148 -0.69 -8.44 22.30
N VAL A 149 -1.88 -7.93 22.65
CA VAL A 149 -2.31 -7.85 24.03
C VAL A 149 -2.26 -9.27 24.53
N MET A 150 -1.19 -9.59 25.25
CA MET A 150 -1.03 -10.84 25.96
C MET A 150 -2.09 -10.80 27.06
N LEU A 151 -3.27 -11.32 26.78
CA LEU A 151 -4.26 -11.62 27.81
C LEU A 151 -3.70 -12.76 28.65
N ILE A 152 -2.85 -12.42 29.63
CA ILE A 152 -2.57 -13.31 30.75
C ILE A 152 -3.82 -13.27 31.63
N GLY A 153 -4.79 -14.14 31.32
CA GLY A 153 -5.85 -14.49 32.24
C GLY A 153 -5.25 -15.27 33.41
N LYS A 154 -5.44 -14.76 34.63
CA LYS A 154 -5.14 -15.46 35.89
C LYS A 154 -6.14 -16.57 36.15
#